data_AF-A0A2A9FFK3-F1
#
_entry.id   AF-A0A2A9FFK3-F1
#
_cell.length_a   1.000
_cell.length_b   1.000
_cell.length_c   1.000
_cell.angle_alpha   90.00
_cell.angle_beta   90.00
_cell.angle_gamma   90.00
#
_symmetry.space_group_name_H-M   'P 1'
#
loop_
_entity.id
_entity.type
_entity.pdbx_description
1 polymer ?
#
loop_
_entity_poly.entity_id
_entity_poly.type
_entity_poly.pdbx_seq_one_letter_code
_entity_poly.pdbx_strand_id
1 'polypeptide(L)' 'MNPLLLDWLTIFLAPIALLLFLPASIKTGAARKAGDEPSAWTAGAQAVGIVFVLIVALTQLLK' A
#
# COMPACT_ATOMS: atom_id res chain seq x y z
N MET A 1 0.93 -1.84 22.81
CA MET A 1 1.91 -1.25 21.86
C MET A 1 2.11 0.19 22.24
N ASN A 2 3.34 0.70 22.27
CA ASN A 2 3.58 2.11 22.58
C ASN A 2 3.00 2.97 21.42
N PRO A 3 2.01 3.84 21.66
CA PRO A 3 1.36 4.63 20.61
C PRO A 3 2.35 5.49 19.81
N LEU A 4 3.42 5.94 20.46
CA LEU A 4 4.53 6.66 19.81
C LEU A 4 5.19 5.85 18.68
N LEU A 5 5.36 4.54 18.85
CA LEU A 5 6.03 3.69 17.86
C LEU A 5 5.17 3.49 16.61
N LEU A 6 3.85 3.45 16.77
CA LEU A 6 2.89 3.34 15.68
C LEU A 6 2.81 4.65 14.87
N ASP A 7 2.81 5.79 15.56
CA ASP A 7 2.80 7.11 14.90
C ASP A 7 4.07 7.31 14.08
N TRP A 8 5.24 6.98 14.63
CA TRP A 8 6.51 7.04 13.90
C TRP A 8 6.52 6.13 12.68
N LEU A 9 6.07 4.88 12.82
CA LEU A 9 6.01 3.95 11.69
C LEU A 9 5.11 4.49 10.57
N THR A 10 3.94 5.02 10.93
CA THR A 10 2.98 5.55 9.97
C THR A 10 3.52 6.79 9.26
N ILE A 11 4.14 7.73 9.99
CA ILE A 11 4.70 8.97 9.42
C ILE A 11 5.77 8.67 8.37
N PHE A 12 6.62 7.66 8.58
CA PHE A 12 7.72 7.35 7.66
C PHE A 12 7.32 6.36 6.55
N LEU A 13 6.57 5.30 6.87
CA LEU A 13 6.19 4.31 5.87
C LEU A 13 5.00 4.73 5.01
N ALA A 14 4.06 5.54 5.51
CA ALA A 14 2.91 5.96 4.70
C ALA A 14 3.29 6.69 3.41
N PRO A 15 4.20 7.68 3.38
CA PRO A 15 4.58 8.34 2.14
C PRO A 15 5.29 7.39 1.17
N ILE A 16 6.13 6.49 1.67
CA ILE A 16 6.82 5.48 0.84
C ILE A 16 5.80 4.49 0.25
N ALA A 17 4.86 4.03 1.07
CA ALA A 17 3.79 3.14 0.63
C ALA A 17 2.91 3.82 -0.42
N LEU A 18 2.55 5.10 -0.24
CA LEU A 18 1.80 5.88 -1.23
C LEU A 18 2.56 6.04 -2.55
N LEU A 19 3.84 6.38 -2.50
CA LEU A 19 4.68 6.57 -3.69
C LEU A 19 4.83 5.28 -4.51
N LEU A 20 4.81 4.11 -3.86
CA LEU A 20 4.89 2.82 -4.55
C LEU A 20 3.51 2.29 -4.97
N PHE A 21 2.50 2.49 -4.14
CA PHE A 21 1.16 1.97 -4.35
C PHE A 21 0.38 2.70 -5.44
N LEU A 22 0.51 4.04 -5.51
CA LEU A 22 -0.26 4.84 -6.46
C LEU A 22 0.13 4.53 -7.92
N PRO A 23 1.42 4.52 -8.31
CA PRO A 23 1.83 4.17 -9.66
C PRO A 23 1.53 2.72 -9.99
N ALA A 24 1.73 1.80 -9.04
CA ALA A 24 1.43 0.39 -9.22
C ALA A 24 -0.06 0.14 -9.47
N SER A 25 -0.93 0.84 -8.73
CA SER A 25 -2.39 0.76 -8.90
C SER A 25 -2.85 1.34 -10.24
N ILE A 26 -2.30 2.49 -10.64
CA ILE A 26 -2.60 3.10 -11.95
C ILE A 26 -2.15 2.17 -13.08
N LYS A 27 -0.93 1.65 -13.01
CA LYS A 27 -0.35 0.79 -14.06
C LYS A 27 -1.06 -0.57 -14.14
N THR A 28 -1.44 -1.15 -13.01
CA THR A 28 -2.26 -2.37 -12.95
C THR A 28 -3.67 -2.13 -13.51
N GLY A 29 -4.30 -1.01 -13.17
CA GLY A 29 -5.60 -0.64 -13.71
C GLY A 29 -5.58 -0.40 -15.21
N ALA A 30 -4.53 0.22 -15.73
CA ALA A 30 -4.31 0.41 -17.17
C ALA A 30 -4.08 -0.92 -17.90
N ALA A 31 -3.21 -1.80 -17.38
CA ALA A 31 -2.95 -3.12 -17.95
C ALA A 31 -4.23 -3.98 -18.02
N ARG A 32 -5.00 -4.03 -16.92
CA ARG A 32 -6.28 -4.75 -16.90
C ARG A 32 -7.29 -4.22 -17.92
N LYS A 33 -7.35 -2.89 -18.12
CA LYS A 33 -8.21 -2.29 -19.15
C LYS A 33 -7.75 -2.59 -20.57
N ALA A 34 -6.44 -2.75 -20.78
CA ALA A 34 -5.86 -3.15 -22.05
C ALA A 34 -6.01 -4.66 -22.33
N GLY A 35 -6.40 -5.47 -21.33
CA GLY A 35 -6.40 -6.93 -21.42
C GLY A 35 -5.01 -7.55 -21.20
N ASP A 36 -4.04 -6.73 -20.80
CA ASP A 36 -2.67 -7.16 -20.53
C ASP A 36 -2.51 -7.66 -19.09
N GLU A 37 -1.67 -8.67 -18.92
CA GLU A 37 -1.33 -9.18 -17.60
C GLU A 37 -0.42 -8.16 -16.87
N PRO A 38 -0.81 -7.70 -15.66
CA PRO A 38 0.00 -6.77 -14.90
C PRO A 38 1.33 -7.42 -14.50
N SER A 39 2.43 -6.66 -14.60
CA SER A 39 3.76 -7.21 -14.30
C SER A 39 3.85 -7.66 -12.84
N ALA A 40 4.64 -8.71 -12.58
CA ALA A 40 4.87 -9.25 -11.24
C ALA A 40 5.31 -8.17 -10.23
N TRP A 41 6.10 -7.19 -10.67
CA TRP A 41 6.49 -6.02 -9.86
C TRP A 41 5.29 -5.15 -9.47
N THR A 42 4.40 -4.83 -10.43
CA THR A 42 3.20 -4.03 -10.13
C THR A 42 2.21 -4.74 -9.22
N ALA A 43 2.02 -6.06 -9.40
CA ALA A 43 1.21 -6.87 -8.51
C ALA A 43 1.78 -6.90 -7.08
N GLY A 44 3.10 -7.07 -6.94
CA GLY A 44 3.80 -7.03 -5.66
C GLY A 44 3.67 -5.68 -4.94
N ALA A 45 3.92 -4.57 -5.64
CA ALA A 45 3.77 -3.24 -5.07
C ALA A 45 2.33 -2.93 -4.65
N GLN A 46 1.33 -3.42 -5.41
CA GLN A 46 -0.07 -3.27 -5.05
C GLN A 46 -0.44 -4.09 -3.79
N ALA A 47 0.04 -5.33 -3.69
CA ALA A 47 -0.17 -6.17 -2.51
C ALA A 47 0.45 -5.55 -1.24
N VAL A 48 1.67 -5.02 -1.33
CA VAL A 48 2.34 -4.34 -0.20
C VAL A 48 1.53 -3.13 0.27
N GLY A 49 1.02 -2.31 -0.65
CA GLY A 49 0.19 -1.16 -0.27
C GLY A 49 -1.14 -1.55 0.37
N ILE A 50 -1.81 -2.61 -0.12
CA ILE A 50 -3.04 -3.14 0.50
C ILE A 50 -2.77 -3.63 1.92
N VAL A 51 -1.70 -4.41 2.11
CA VAL A 51 -1.32 -4.92 3.44
C VAL A 51 -1.00 -3.76 4.39
N PHE A 52 -0.30 -2.73 3.91
CA PHE A 52 -0.02 -1.53 4.71
C PHE A 52 -1.30 -0.81 5.14
N VAL A 53 -2.23 -0.57 4.21
CA VAL A 53 -3.53 0.06 4.51
C VAL A 53 -4.32 -0.77 5.53
N LEU A 54 -4.33 -2.10 5.39
CA LEU A 54 -5.01 -2.99 6.34
C LEU A 54 -4.40 -2.92 7.74
N ILE A 55 -3.06 -2.89 7.86
CA ILE A 55 -2.37 -2.75 9.16
C ILE A 55 -2.73 -1.40 9.81
N VAL A 56 -2.70 -0.32 9.03
CA VAL A 56 -3.10 1.01 9.53
C VAL A 56 -4.57 1.01 9.96
N ALA A 57 -5.48 0.47 9.16
CA ALA A 57 -6.90 0.40 9.50
C ALA A 57 -7.17 -0.43 10.78
N LEU A 58 -6.56 -1.62 10.90
CA LEU A 58 -6.67 -2.48 12.08
C LEU A 58 -6.16 -1.79 13.34
N THR A 59 -5.02 -1.09 13.24
CA THR A 59 -4.44 -0.38 14.39
C THR A 59 -5.24 0.84 14.81
N GLN A 60 -5.98 1.48 13.90
CA GLN A 60 -6.95 2.55 14.26
C GLN A 60 -8.24 2.00 14.86
N LEU A 61 -8.71 0.82 14.42
CA LEU A 61 -9.90 0.14 14.97
C LEU A 61 -9.69 -0.45 16.37
N LEU A 62 -8.44 -0.78 16.72
CA LEU A 62 -8.06 -1.33 18.02
C LEU A 62 -7.71 -0.25 19.08
N LYS A 63 -7.81 1.04 18.71
CA LYS A 63 -7.73 2.18 19.64
C LYS A 63 -9.10 2.49 20.20
#